data_AF-F3PQ75-F1
#
_entry.id   AF-F3PQ75-F1
#
_cell.length_a   1.000
_cell.length_b   1.000
_cell.length_c   1.000
_cell.angle_alpha   90.00
_cell.angle_beta   90.00
_cell.angle_gamma   90.00
#
_symmetry.space_group_name_H-M   'P 1'
#
loop_
_entity.id
_entity.type
_entity.pdbx_description
1 polymer ?
#
loop_
_entity_poly.entity_id
_entity_poly.type
_entity_poly.pdbx_seq_one_letter_code
_entity_poly.pdbx_strand_id
1 'polypeptide(L)'
;MLDDRMNARACRIGLRLNRTVLYRKSADKLLYEANEEEYKTKILMNNITTGIVLSHNETIYQMRLEEGVTEQIPVKTMHFVNYPETMTDEQGFLKPGARIILYERISNNGDRKLLYPDHGTYRVAEATATERNPERQPNVPLFKNLVERDFNTPQDLERLLVAYMNRKNDFTEDIHRRVVATIIRNDRVETCNLLRGILRESIFPQEDAFNEYKASFLKSPIPCADEQEQRKMQFKNIIKELLAFANSGHQGTLLVGVTDNGDVCGIENEITEFHPAFTIEKFESMFRNVVKQLTNTAFLCSLDIQWEKIDEHIICRIQVPAWQGDVLFLNGVELYVRTGASVHQLKGNDLIDFIRSKQMHIHAANCA
;
A
#
# COMPACT_ATOMS: atom_id res chain seq x y z
N MET A 1 35.39 16.04 -14.21
CA MET A 1 36.14 14.89 -13.66
C MET A 1 36.05 14.75 -12.13
N LEU A 2 36.30 15.79 -11.31
CA LEU A 2 36.03 15.72 -9.87
C LEU A 2 34.54 15.95 -9.51
N ASP A 3 33.83 16.75 -10.31
CA ASP A 3 32.45 17.15 -10.04
C ASP A 3 31.43 16.02 -10.34
N ASP A 4 31.66 15.24 -11.39
CA ASP A 4 30.83 14.07 -11.75
C ASP A 4 30.86 12.97 -10.69
N ARG A 5 31.97 12.86 -9.93
CA ARG A 5 32.14 11.87 -8.86
C ARG A 5 31.37 12.25 -7.59
N MET A 6 31.16 13.54 -7.34
CA MET A 6 30.33 14.02 -6.23
C MET A 6 28.84 13.85 -6.52
N ASN A 7 28.39 14.12 -7.75
CA ASN A 7 27.01 13.88 -8.17
C ASN A 7 26.65 12.38 -8.17
N ALA A 8 27.58 11.50 -8.56
CA ALA A 8 27.42 10.05 -8.40
C ALA A 8 27.34 9.60 -6.92
N ARG A 9 27.96 10.34 -5.99
CA ARG A 9 27.98 10.04 -4.55
C ARG A 9 26.66 10.42 -3.88
N ALA A 10 26.07 11.57 -4.23
CA ALA A 10 24.75 11.99 -3.76
C ALA A 10 23.64 11.06 -4.29
N CYS A 11 23.72 10.66 -5.57
CA CYS A 11 22.80 9.68 -6.15
C CYS A 11 22.95 8.28 -5.50
N ARG A 12 24.17 7.86 -5.12
CA ARG A 12 24.44 6.59 -4.44
C ARG A 12 23.88 6.50 -3.02
N ILE A 13 23.87 7.58 -2.24
CA ILE A 13 23.33 7.56 -0.87
C ILE A 13 21.80 7.47 -0.89
N GLY A 14 21.14 8.19 -1.80
CA GLY A 14 19.69 8.09 -2.02
C GLY A 14 19.23 6.75 -2.61
N LEU A 15 20.04 6.12 -3.48
CA LEU A 15 19.74 4.82 -4.09
C LEU A 15 20.04 3.62 -3.20
N ARG A 16 21.06 3.66 -2.31
CA ARG A 16 21.40 2.54 -1.40
C ARG A 16 20.32 2.26 -0.35
N LEU A 17 19.67 3.30 0.16
CA LEU A 17 18.63 3.17 1.19
C LEU A 17 17.29 2.66 0.61
N ASN A 18 16.95 3.01 -0.63
CA ASN A 18 15.71 2.55 -1.28
C ASN A 18 15.85 1.21 -2.01
N ARG A 19 17.02 0.89 -2.60
CA ARG A 19 17.19 -0.36 -3.39
C ARG A 19 17.27 -1.62 -2.54
N THR A 20 17.91 -1.58 -1.37
CA THR A 20 18.06 -2.77 -0.51
C THR A 20 16.71 -3.32 -0.04
N VAL A 21 15.70 -2.44 0.10
CA VAL A 21 14.33 -2.82 0.51
C VAL A 21 13.46 -3.26 -0.68
N LEU A 22 13.58 -2.58 -1.83
CA LEU A 22 12.82 -2.92 -3.05
C LEU A 22 13.25 -4.26 -3.67
N TYR A 23 14.54 -4.59 -3.63
CA TYR A 23 15.01 -5.85 -4.21
C TYR A 23 14.83 -7.06 -3.28
N ARG A 24 14.88 -6.89 -1.95
CA ARG A 24 14.51 -7.96 -1.00
C ARG A 24 13.07 -8.42 -1.22
N LYS A 25 12.15 -7.47 -1.41
CA LYS A 25 10.74 -7.74 -1.77
C LYS A 25 10.60 -8.46 -3.12
N SER A 26 11.53 -8.30 -4.05
CA SER A 26 11.45 -8.96 -5.37
C SER A 26 12.02 -10.38 -5.33
N ALA A 27 13.10 -10.59 -4.57
CA ALA A 27 13.70 -11.92 -4.36
C ALA A 27 12.83 -12.79 -3.43
N ASP A 28 12.30 -12.23 -2.34
CA ASP A 28 11.38 -12.93 -1.44
C ASP A 28 10.05 -13.26 -2.16
N LYS A 29 9.56 -12.39 -3.04
CA LYS A 29 8.36 -12.66 -3.84
C LYS A 29 8.58 -13.74 -4.91
N LEU A 30 9.80 -13.83 -5.47
CA LEU A 30 10.19 -14.95 -6.35
C LEU A 30 10.34 -16.28 -5.60
N LEU A 31 10.70 -16.26 -4.32
CA LEU A 31 10.80 -17.43 -3.45
C LEU A 31 9.44 -17.91 -2.91
N TYR A 32 8.48 -17.00 -2.72
CA TYR A 32 7.15 -17.32 -2.15
C TYR A 32 6.08 -17.64 -3.20
N GLU A 33 6.23 -17.21 -4.46
CA GLU A 33 5.27 -17.53 -5.53
C GLU A 33 5.51 -18.89 -6.19
N ALA A 34 6.63 -19.56 -5.91
CA ALA A 34 6.95 -20.86 -6.48
C ALA A 34 6.55 -21.98 -5.50
N ASN A 35 5.51 -22.74 -5.84
CA ASN A 35 5.31 -24.08 -5.26
C ASN A 35 6.60 -24.89 -5.43
N GLU A 36 6.97 -25.72 -4.46
CA GLU A 36 8.15 -26.62 -4.55
C GLU A 36 8.17 -27.46 -5.84
N GLU A 37 7.01 -27.68 -6.47
CA GLU A 37 6.88 -28.39 -7.74
C GLU A 37 7.25 -27.58 -9.00
N GLU A 38 7.26 -26.23 -8.98
CA GLU A 38 7.68 -25.40 -10.15
C GLU A 38 9.20 -25.44 -10.38
N TYR A 39 9.98 -25.84 -9.38
CA TYR A 39 11.45 -25.98 -9.48
C TYR A 39 11.91 -27.27 -10.20
N LYS A 40 10.99 -28.02 -10.84
CA LYS A 40 11.31 -29.31 -11.50
C LYS A 40 12.19 -29.19 -12.76
N THR A 41 12.65 -28.01 -13.16
CA THR A 41 13.67 -27.90 -14.21
C THR A 41 14.68 -26.80 -13.88
N LYS A 42 15.64 -27.10 -13.00
CA LYS A 42 16.83 -26.26 -12.83
C LYS A 42 17.69 -26.36 -14.09
N ILE A 43 17.51 -25.46 -15.04
CA ILE A 43 18.42 -25.33 -16.18
C ILE A 43 19.56 -24.40 -15.74
N LEU A 44 20.75 -24.98 -15.60
CA LEU A 44 21.99 -24.27 -15.27
C LEU A 44 22.62 -23.78 -16.58
N MET A 45 22.81 -22.47 -16.71
CA MET A 45 23.46 -21.87 -17.87
C MET A 45 24.84 -21.33 -17.50
N ASN A 46 25.89 -21.87 -18.11
CA ASN A 46 27.25 -21.36 -17.99
C ASN A 46 27.46 -20.19 -18.95
N ASN A 47 27.88 -19.04 -18.43
CA ASN A 47 28.00 -17.82 -19.21
C ASN A 47 29.30 -17.09 -18.89
N ILE A 48 29.80 -16.29 -19.83
CA ILE A 48 30.98 -15.47 -19.65
C ILE A 48 30.63 -13.98 -19.78
N THR A 49 31.10 -13.19 -18.82
CA THR A 49 30.98 -11.72 -18.89
C THR A 49 31.86 -11.22 -20.02
N THR A 50 31.28 -10.53 -21.00
CA THR A 50 32.02 -9.96 -22.16
C THR A 50 32.22 -8.46 -22.04
N GLY A 51 31.40 -7.78 -21.24
CA GLY A 51 31.52 -6.35 -21.00
C GLY A 51 30.54 -5.85 -19.93
N ILE A 52 30.78 -4.63 -19.49
CA ILE A 52 29.87 -3.87 -18.61
C ILE A 52 29.56 -2.57 -19.32
N VAL A 53 28.27 -2.31 -19.55
CA VAL A 53 27.80 -1.09 -20.23
C VAL A 53 26.80 -0.34 -19.35
N LEU A 54 26.74 0.97 -19.54
CA LEU A 54 25.72 1.83 -18.94
C LEU A 54 24.64 2.09 -19.99
N SER A 55 23.39 1.76 -19.68
CA SER A 55 22.24 2.00 -20.55
C SER A 55 21.06 2.48 -19.70
N HIS A 56 20.41 3.58 -20.09
CA HIS A 56 19.22 4.11 -19.40
C HIS A 56 19.36 4.21 -17.86
N ASN A 57 20.48 4.75 -17.37
CA ASN A 57 20.81 4.85 -15.93
C ASN A 57 20.91 3.51 -15.17
N GLU A 58 21.02 2.38 -15.88
CA GLU A 58 21.30 1.08 -15.30
C GLU A 58 22.63 0.52 -15.82
N THR A 59 23.40 -0.09 -14.92
CA THR A 59 24.59 -0.83 -15.29
C THR A 59 24.16 -2.23 -15.71
N ILE A 60 24.65 -2.68 -16.87
CA ILE A 60 24.26 -3.93 -17.51
C ILE A 60 25.53 -4.72 -17.83
N TYR A 61 25.49 -6.01 -17.50
CA TYR A 61 26.44 -7.00 -17.98
C TYR A 61 26.05 -7.47 -19.38
N GLN A 62 27.01 -7.45 -20.30
CA GLN A 62 26.90 -8.19 -21.56
C GLN A 62 27.45 -9.59 -21.33
N MET A 63 26.56 -10.59 -21.36
CA MET A 63 26.89 -11.99 -21.06
C MET A 63 26.80 -12.81 -22.32
N ARG A 64 27.83 -13.61 -22.62
CA ARG A 64 27.78 -14.59 -23.70
C ARG A 64 27.47 -15.96 -23.12
N LEU A 65 26.36 -16.56 -23.56
CA LEU A 65 25.98 -17.91 -23.20
C LEU A 65 26.83 -18.93 -23.95
N GLU A 66 26.94 -20.17 -23.45
CA GLU A 66 27.62 -21.26 -24.14
C GLU A 66 27.07 -21.52 -25.55
N GLU A 67 25.77 -21.26 -25.77
CA GLU A 67 25.10 -21.34 -27.08
C GLU A 67 25.53 -20.24 -28.07
N GLY A 68 26.46 -19.36 -27.68
CA GLY A 68 27.00 -18.27 -28.52
C GLY A 68 26.13 -17.01 -28.55
N VAL A 69 24.94 -17.05 -27.96
CA VAL A 69 24.02 -15.90 -27.83
C VAL A 69 24.57 -14.90 -26.82
N THR A 70 24.46 -13.61 -27.14
CA THR A 70 24.81 -12.52 -26.21
C THR A 70 23.54 -11.91 -25.62
N GLU A 71 23.47 -11.88 -24.29
CA GLU A 71 22.35 -11.37 -23.50
C GLU A 71 22.76 -10.17 -22.65
N GLN A 72 21.78 -9.33 -22.32
CA GLN A 72 21.98 -8.16 -21.47
C GLN A 72 21.32 -8.37 -20.11
N ILE A 73 22.15 -8.40 -19.06
CA ILE A 73 21.69 -8.71 -17.71
C ILE A 73 21.99 -7.52 -16.80
N PRO A 74 20.98 -6.88 -16.21
CA PRO A 74 21.21 -5.81 -15.27
C PRO A 74 22.08 -6.28 -14.08
N VAL A 75 23.10 -5.50 -13.71
CA VAL A 75 24.02 -5.86 -12.61
C VAL A 75 23.26 -6.11 -11.30
N LYS A 76 22.15 -5.38 -11.09
CA LYS A 76 21.24 -5.55 -9.95
C LYS A 76 20.75 -6.99 -9.73
N THR A 77 20.65 -7.81 -10.77
CA THR A 77 20.24 -9.23 -10.68
C THR A 77 21.27 -10.07 -9.92
N MET A 78 22.50 -9.55 -9.79
CA MET A 78 23.69 -10.27 -9.35
C MET A 78 24.20 -9.82 -7.97
N HIS A 79 23.66 -8.74 -7.41
CA HIS A 79 24.16 -8.07 -6.20
C HIS A 79 23.98 -8.86 -4.88
N PHE A 80 23.23 -9.96 -4.89
CA PHE A 80 22.93 -10.75 -3.68
C PHE A 80 23.93 -11.88 -3.44
N VAL A 81 24.97 -11.94 -4.26
CA VAL A 81 25.95 -13.01 -4.29
C VAL A 81 27.34 -12.43 -4.12
N ASN A 82 28.11 -13.01 -3.20
CA ASN A 82 29.53 -12.75 -3.05
C ASN A 82 30.29 -13.63 -4.03
N TYR A 83 30.79 -13.00 -5.10
CA TYR A 83 31.72 -13.65 -6.02
C TYR A 83 33.13 -13.69 -5.44
N PRO A 84 33.96 -14.67 -5.82
CA PRO A 84 35.38 -14.67 -5.51
C PRO A 84 36.05 -13.37 -5.98
N GLU A 85 36.99 -12.84 -5.19
CA GLU A 85 37.75 -11.62 -5.54
C GLU A 85 38.49 -11.74 -6.88
N THR A 86 38.83 -12.97 -7.27
CA THR A 86 39.45 -13.28 -8.57
C THR A 86 38.54 -12.94 -9.76
N MET A 87 37.22 -12.95 -9.56
CA MET A 87 36.21 -12.68 -10.59
C MET A 87 35.73 -11.23 -10.60
N THR A 88 36.00 -10.45 -9.55
CA THR A 88 35.48 -9.08 -9.40
C THR A 88 36.58 -8.02 -9.49
N ASP A 89 36.24 -6.83 -9.95
CA ASP A 89 37.09 -5.64 -9.90
C ASP A 89 37.11 -4.97 -8.51
N GLU A 90 37.90 -3.92 -8.36
CA GLU A 90 38.02 -3.13 -7.13
C GLU A 90 36.70 -2.47 -6.69
N GLN A 91 35.73 -2.38 -7.59
CA GLN A 91 34.40 -1.83 -7.34
C GLN A 91 33.35 -2.92 -7.07
N GLY A 92 33.75 -4.20 -7.12
CA GLY A 92 32.91 -5.37 -6.85
C GLY A 92 32.09 -5.86 -8.05
N PHE A 93 32.36 -5.37 -9.27
CA PHE A 93 31.69 -5.88 -10.47
C PHE A 93 32.44 -7.07 -11.06
N LEU A 94 31.72 -8.02 -11.65
CA LEU A 94 32.31 -9.11 -12.44
C LEU A 94 33.18 -8.56 -13.58
N LYS A 95 34.45 -8.95 -13.61
CA LYS A 95 35.40 -8.62 -14.69
C LYS A 95 34.97 -9.29 -15.99
N PRO A 96 35.23 -8.68 -17.17
CA PRO A 96 35.18 -9.41 -18.43
C PRO A 96 36.04 -10.68 -18.35
N GLY A 97 35.49 -11.81 -18.78
CA GLY A 97 36.06 -13.14 -18.62
C GLY A 97 35.52 -13.94 -17.43
N ALA A 98 34.83 -13.31 -16.47
CA ALA A 98 34.24 -14.00 -15.34
C ALA A 98 33.13 -14.96 -15.79
N ARG A 99 33.27 -16.23 -15.40
CA ARG A 99 32.31 -17.30 -15.71
C ARG A 99 31.33 -17.52 -14.57
N ILE A 100 30.05 -17.45 -14.87
CA ILE A 100 28.97 -17.56 -13.89
C ILE A 100 27.88 -18.52 -14.37
N ILE A 101 27.20 -19.15 -13.41
CA ILE A 101 26.05 -20.01 -13.67
C ILE A 101 24.78 -19.23 -13.36
N LEU A 102 23.88 -19.08 -14.33
CA LEU A 102 22.58 -18.42 -14.19
C LEU A 102 21.44 -19.43 -14.30
N TYR A 103 20.30 -19.08 -13.72
CA TYR A 103 19.06 -19.84 -13.88
C TYR A 103 18.19 -19.26 -14.98
N GLU A 104 17.59 -20.13 -15.77
CA GLU A 104 16.55 -19.75 -16.72
C GLU A 104 15.16 -19.99 -16.12
N ARG A 105 14.25 -19.01 -16.29
CA ARG A 105 12.82 -19.15 -16.00
C ARG A 105 12.02 -18.66 -17.19
N ILE A 106 11.06 -19.47 -17.62
CA ILE A 106 10.02 -19.04 -18.55
C ILE A 106 8.89 -18.42 -17.71
N SER A 107 8.55 -17.17 -17.99
CA SER A 107 7.41 -16.52 -17.32
C SER A 107 6.08 -17.12 -17.78
N ASN A 108 5.00 -16.86 -17.05
CA ASN A 108 3.65 -17.34 -17.39
C ASN A 108 3.18 -16.90 -18.80
N ASN A 109 3.80 -15.85 -19.35
CA ASN A 109 3.51 -15.32 -20.68
C ASN A 109 4.40 -15.92 -21.79
N GLY A 110 5.27 -16.88 -21.45
CA GLY A 110 6.23 -17.49 -22.39
C GLY A 110 7.56 -16.75 -22.51
N ASP A 111 7.71 -15.56 -21.90
CA ASP A 111 8.97 -14.82 -21.99
C ASP A 111 10.07 -15.50 -21.19
N ARG A 112 11.22 -15.70 -21.83
CA ARG A 112 12.46 -16.17 -21.22
C ARG A 112 13.03 -15.09 -20.30
N LYS A 113 13.33 -15.43 -19.04
CA LYS A 113 14.03 -14.59 -18.07
C LYS A 113 15.23 -15.32 -17.49
N LEU A 114 16.38 -14.66 -17.54
CA LEU A 114 17.56 -15.11 -16.82
C LEU A 114 17.52 -14.54 -15.39
N LEU A 115 17.48 -15.45 -14.43
CA LEU A 115 17.47 -15.17 -13.00
C LEU A 115 18.89 -15.30 -12.42
N TYR A 116 19.03 -14.84 -11.18
CA TYR A 116 20.26 -14.71 -10.39
C TYR A 116 21.18 -15.95 -10.42
N PRO A 117 22.44 -15.84 -9.98
CA PRO A 117 23.39 -16.93 -10.09
C PRO A 117 23.11 -18.10 -9.15
N ASP A 118 23.65 -19.27 -9.51
CA ASP A 118 23.53 -20.48 -8.71
C ASP A 118 24.01 -20.31 -7.26
N HIS A 119 23.06 -20.41 -6.32
CA HIS A 119 23.32 -20.37 -4.88
C HIS A 119 24.17 -21.55 -4.37
N GLY A 120 24.23 -22.66 -5.11
CA GLY A 120 25.10 -23.79 -4.75
C GLY A 120 26.58 -23.52 -5.03
N THR A 121 26.87 -22.63 -5.98
CA THR A 121 28.24 -22.36 -6.48
C THR A 121 28.86 -21.13 -5.81
N TYR A 122 28.06 -20.12 -5.46
CA TYR A 122 28.54 -18.85 -4.91
C TYR A 122 27.99 -18.57 -3.51
N ARG A 123 28.79 -17.94 -2.66
CA ARG A 123 28.34 -17.56 -1.31
C ARG A 123 27.28 -16.47 -1.42
N VAL A 124 26.14 -16.68 -0.78
CA VAL A 124 25.16 -15.60 -0.60
C VAL A 124 25.83 -14.47 0.17
N ALA A 125 25.65 -13.23 -0.29
CA ALA A 125 26.18 -12.09 0.44
C ALA A 125 25.56 -12.05 1.84
N GLU A 126 26.40 -12.07 2.88
CA GLU A 126 25.92 -11.96 4.26
C GLU A 126 25.17 -10.63 4.38
N ALA A 127 23.85 -10.71 4.52
CA ALA A 127 23.09 -9.58 4.99
C ALA A 127 23.67 -9.22 6.35
N THR A 128 24.02 -7.96 6.60
CA THR A 128 24.15 -7.46 7.96
C THR A 128 22.81 -7.69 8.65
N ALA A 129 22.71 -8.84 9.29
CA ALA A 129 21.60 -9.21 10.13
C ALA A 129 21.68 -8.29 11.34
N THR A 130 20.74 -7.36 11.46
CA THR A 130 20.24 -7.08 12.81
C THR A 130 19.82 -8.43 13.37
N GLU A 131 20.56 -8.90 14.38
CA GLU A 131 20.38 -10.19 15.01
C GLU A 131 18.88 -10.45 15.26
N ARG A 132 18.38 -11.57 14.75
CA ARG A 132 17.06 -12.06 15.14
C ARG A 132 17.18 -12.53 16.58
N ASN A 133 16.64 -11.74 17.51
CA ASN A 133 16.46 -12.17 18.88
C ASN A 133 15.53 -13.40 18.90
N PRO A 134 15.99 -14.59 19.34
CA PRO A 134 15.20 -15.82 19.37
C PRO A 134 14.03 -15.78 20.37
N GLU A 135 13.99 -14.79 21.26
CA GLU A 135 12.94 -14.62 22.28
C GLU A 135 11.85 -13.62 21.90
N ARG A 136 11.49 -13.50 20.61
CA ARG A 136 10.22 -12.84 20.28
C ARG A 136 9.08 -13.82 20.57
N GLN A 137 8.57 -13.74 21.80
CA GLN A 137 7.16 -13.97 22.09
C GLN A 137 6.30 -13.36 20.97
N PRO A 138 5.12 -13.92 20.64
CA PRO A 138 4.27 -13.39 19.57
C PRO A 138 4.12 -11.87 19.78
N ASN A 139 4.82 -11.09 18.97
CA ASN A 139 4.84 -9.65 19.11
C ASN A 139 3.43 -9.18 18.79
N VAL A 140 2.68 -8.80 19.83
CA VAL A 140 1.63 -7.81 19.69
C VAL A 140 2.24 -6.65 18.89
N PRO A 141 1.66 -6.24 17.74
CA PRO A 141 2.28 -5.22 16.90
C PRO A 141 2.43 -3.95 17.73
N LEU A 142 3.67 -3.48 17.87
CA LEU A 142 3.95 -2.22 18.54
C LEU A 142 3.50 -1.09 17.61
N PHE A 143 2.23 -0.68 17.72
CA PHE A 143 1.62 0.39 16.93
C PHE A 143 2.22 1.74 17.33
N LYS A 144 3.22 2.26 16.61
CA LYS A 144 3.92 3.48 17.04
C LYS A 144 3.19 4.78 16.70
N ASN A 145 2.30 4.78 15.72
CA ASN A 145 1.63 5.97 15.19
C ASN A 145 0.10 5.91 15.30
N LEU A 146 -0.41 5.16 16.28
CA LEU A 146 -1.84 5.01 16.48
C LEU A 146 -2.39 6.21 17.24
N VAL A 147 -3.37 6.90 16.66
CA VAL A 147 -4.08 7.99 17.31
C VAL A 147 -5.25 7.39 18.08
N GLU A 148 -5.22 7.43 19.40
CA GLU A 148 -6.38 7.05 20.20
C GLU A 148 -7.49 8.09 20.03
N ARG A 149 -8.69 7.61 19.71
CA ARG A 149 -9.89 8.43 19.56
C ARG A 149 -10.94 7.92 20.55
N ASP A 150 -11.14 8.70 21.61
CA ASP A 150 -12.28 8.51 22.52
C ASP A 150 -13.46 9.30 21.96
N PHE A 151 -14.51 8.62 21.52
CA PHE A 151 -15.78 9.24 21.15
C PHE A 151 -16.75 9.33 22.32
N ASN A 152 -16.37 8.80 23.48
CA ASN A 152 -17.16 8.77 24.70
C ASN A 152 -16.64 9.81 25.71
N THR A 153 -16.18 10.98 25.26
CA THR A 153 -15.67 12.04 26.15
C THR A 153 -16.79 12.64 27.02
N PRO A 154 -16.46 13.39 28.08
CA PRO A 154 -17.47 14.14 28.84
C PRO A 154 -18.30 15.09 27.96
N GLN A 155 -17.69 15.71 26.95
CA GLN A 155 -18.36 16.58 25.99
C GLN A 155 -19.33 15.79 25.11
N ASP A 156 -18.95 14.60 24.66
CA ASP A 156 -19.84 13.72 23.90
C ASP A 156 -21.03 13.26 24.73
N LEU A 157 -20.79 12.88 26.00
CA LEU A 157 -21.85 12.53 26.93
C LEU A 157 -22.83 13.69 27.13
N GLU A 158 -22.32 14.90 27.37
CA GLU A 158 -23.15 16.09 27.54
C GLU A 158 -24.02 16.36 26.30
N ARG A 159 -23.41 16.33 25.11
CA ARG A 159 -24.12 16.49 23.83
C ARG A 159 -25.22 15.45 23.65
N LEU A 160 -24.92 14.17 23.91
CA LEU A 160 -25.88 13.06 23.79
C LEU A 160 -27.02 13.17 24.81
N LEU A 161 -26.72 13.58 26.05
CA LEU A 161 -27.74 13.80 27.08
C LEU A 161 -28.67 14.95 26.70
N VAL A 162 -28.14 16.06 26.16
CA VAL A 162 -28.96 17.17 25.67
C VAL A 162 -29.87 16.70 24.53
N ALA A 163 -29.33 15.98 23.55
CA ALA A 163 -30.11 15.43 22.43
C ALA A 163 -31.22 14.49 22.91
N TYR A 164 -30.90 13.61 23.85
CA TYR A 164 -31.85 12.71 24.49
C TYR A 164 -32.94 13.45 25.28
N MET A 165 -32.58 14.47 26.06
CA MET A 165 -33.55 15.25 26.85
C MET A 165 -34.51 16.03 25.96
N ASN A 166 -34.03 16.58 24.83
CA ASN A 166 -34.89 17.25 23.84
C ASN A 166 -35.90 16.29 23.18
N ARG A 167 -35.58 14.99 23.13
CA ARG A 167 -36.41 13.93 22.55
C ARG A 167 -37.01 13.00 23.60
N LYS A 168 -37.03 13.40 24.88
CA LYS A 168 -37.40 12.53 25.99
C LYS A 168 -38.76 11.85 25.78
N ASN A 169 -39.72 12.57 25.23
CA ASN A 169 -41.08 12.06 25.00
C ASN A 169 -41.19 11.02 23.88
N ASP A 170 -40.13 10.83 23.07
CA ASP A 170 -40.09 9.84 22.00
C ASP A 170 -39.80 8.43 22.53
N PHE A 171 -39.38 8.29 23.80
CA PHE A 171 -38.86 7.06 24.36
C PHE A 171 -39.77 6.47 25.45
N THR A 172 -39.77 5.14 25.55
CA THR A 172 -40.55 4.42 26.57
C THR A 172 -39.93 4.55 27.98
N GLU A 173 -40.73 4.28 29.01
CA GLU A 173 -40.25 4.26 30.40
C GLU A 173 -39.09 3.26 30.63
N ASP A 174 -39.08 2.12 29.93
CA ASP A 174 -37.98 1.15 29.99
C ASP A 174 -36.65 1.76 29.52
N ILE A 175 -36.66 2.49 28.40
CA ILE A 175 -35.48 3.20 27.90
C ILE A 175 -35.00 4.22 28.94
N HIS A 176 -35.93 4.98 29.55
CA HIS A 176 -35.58 5.93 30.60
C HIS A 176 -34.90 5.25 31.80
N ARG A 177 -35.44 4.12 32.25
CA ARG A 177 -34.85 3.35 33.36
C ARG A 177 -33.44 2.87 33.01
N ARG A 178 -33.22 2.37 31.79
CA ARG A 178 -31.90 1.93 31.32
C ARG A 178 -30.89 3.07 31.30
N VAL A 179 -31.25 4.23 30.75
CA VAL A 179 -30.37 5.42 30.72
C VAL A 179 -30.04 5.90 32.13
N VAL A 180 -31.03 5.98 33.03
CA VAL A 180 -30.78 6.37 34.43
C VAL A 180 -29.88 5.36 35.14
N ALA A 181 -30.05 4.07 34.87
CA ALA A 181 -29.22 3.02 35.47
C ALA A 181 -27.75 3.10 35.03
N THR A 182 -27.45 3.46 33.78
CA THR A 182 -26.04 3.67 33.35
C THR A 182 -25.45 4.93 33.98
N ILE A 183 -26.23 6.01 34.11
CA ILE A 183 -25.82 7.25 34.77
C ILE A 183 -25.52 7.03 36.25
N ILE A 184 -26.39 6.32 36.99
CA ILE A 184 -26.19 6.02 38.42
C ILE A 184 -24.93 5.19 38.64
N ARG A 185 -24.62 4.25 37.74
CA ARG A 185 -23.39 3.46 37.77
C ARG A 185 -22.14 4.27 37.42
N ASN A 186 -22.30 5.53 36.97
CA ASN A 186 -21.24 6.39 36.49
C ASN A 186 -20.41 5.75 35.36
N ASP A 187 -21.05 4.91 34.55
CA ASP A 187 -20.42 4.29 33.38
C ASP A 187 -20.65 5.17 32.15
N ARG A 188 -19.67 6.05 31.89
CA ARG A 188 -19.71 7.01 30.78
C ARG A 188 -19.77 6.32 29.43
N VAL A 189 -18.96 5.28 29.22
CA VAL A 189 -18.86 4.57 27.94
C VAL A 189 -20.17 3.85 27.65
N GLU A 190 -20.70 3.11 28.62
CA GLU A 190 -22.00 2.43 28.48
C GLU A 190 -23.13 3.43 28.24
N THR A 191 -23.12 4.57 28.95
CA THR A 191 -24.12 5.62 28.76
C THR A 191 -24.05 6.22 27.35
N CYS A 192 -22.87 6.61 26.86
CA CYS A 192 -22.70 7.14 25.52
C CYS A 192 -23.14 6.14 24.45
N ASN A 193 -22.74 4.87 24.57
CA ASN A 193 -23.11 3.82 23.63
C ASN A 193 -24.63 3.56 23.61
N LEU A 194 -25.26 3.52 24.79
CA LEU A 194 -26.72 3.39 24.90
C LEU A 194 -27.43 4.58 24.24
N LEU A 195 -26.99 5.81 24.54
CA LEU A 195 -27.58 7.03 24.00
C LEU A 195 -27.45 7.10 22.48
N ARG A 196 -26.28 6.78 21.91
CA ARG A 196 -26.11 6.71 20.44
C ARG A 196 -27.05 5.69 19.81
N GLY A 197 -27.17 4.50 20.39
CA GLY A 197 -28.06 3.45 19.89
C GLY A 197 -29.52 3.88 19.84
N ILE A 198 -30.04 4.52 20.90
CA ILE A 198 -31.44 4.97 20.94
C ILE A 198 -31.67 6.23 20.08
N LEU A 199 -30.69 7.13 20.00
CA LEU A 199 -30.78 8.34 19.18
C LEU A 199 -30.56 8.05 17.70
N ARG A 200 -30.01 6.88 17.37
CA ARG A 200 -29.50 6.48 16.03
C ARG A 200 -28.44 7.46 15.53
N GLU A 201 -27.58 7.91 16.42
CA GLU A 201 -26.46 8.77 16.08
C GLU A 201 -25.21 7.92 15.80
N SER A 202 -24.63 8.10 14.60
CA SER A 202 -23.33 7.53 14.28
C SER A 202 -22.21 8.43 14.81
N ILE A 203 -21.06 7.83 15.13
CA ILE A 203 -19.84 8.57 15.48
C ILE A 203 -19.18 9.24 14.26
N PHE A 204 -19.55 8.84 13.05
CA PHE A 204 -19.03 9.38 11.80
C PHE A 204 -20.15 9.99 10.92
N PRO A 205 -19.83 10.97 10.06
CA PRO A 205 -20.77 11.50 9.08
C PRO A 205 -21.14 10.44 8.05
N GLN A 206 -22.43 10.31 7.74
CA GLN A 206 -22.96 9.37 6.74
C GLN A 206 -22.26 9.47 5.39
N GLU A 207 -22.23 8.35 4.64
CA GLU A 207 -21.69 8.32 3.28
C GLU A 207 -22.46 9.29 2.36
N ASP A 208 -21.73 10.14 1.65
CA ASP A 208 -22.31 11.27 0.90
C ASP A 208 -21.41 11.76 -0.25
N ALA A 209 -21.39 13.06 -0.56
CA ALA A 209 -20.36 13.77 -1.35
C ALA A 209 -18.90 13.48 -0.96
N PHE A 210 -18.67 13.40 0.34
CA PHE A 210 -17.39 13.73 0.96
C PHE A 210 -16.90 12.63 1.90
N ASN A 211 -17.77 11.70 2.28
CA ASN A 211 -17.47 10.59 3.17
C ASN A 211 -17.79 9.26 2.47
N GLU A 212 -16.94 8.26 2.72
CA GLU A 212 -17.06 6.91 2.20
C GLU A 212 -16.54 5.91 3.25
N TYR A 213 -17.19 4.77 3.36
CA TYR A 213 -16.83 3.69 4.28
C TYR A 213 -16.41 2.44 3.50
N LYS A 214 -15.49 1.69 4.08
CA LYS A 214 -15.15 0.32 3.67
C LYS A 214 -14.91 -0.49 4.92
N ALA A 215 -15.55 -1.65 5.03
CA ALA A 215 -15.33 -2.53 6.17
C ALA A 215 -13.90 -3.11 6.20
N SER A 216 -13.23 -3.22 5.05
CA SER A 216 -12.06 -4.08 4.88
C SER A 216 -11.06 -3.55 3.84
N PHE A 217 -9.77 -3.83 4.05
CA PHE A 217 -8.74 -3.69 3.02
C PHE A 217 -8.62 -4.93 2.12
N LEU A 218 -9.01 -6.11 2.59
CA LEU A 218 -8.76 -7.39 1.91
C LEU A 218 -10.00 -8.00 1.27
N LYS A 219 -11.17 -7.81 1.89
CA LYS A 219 -12.43 -8.48 1.56
C LYS A 219 -13.31 -7.54 0.75
N SER A 220 -13.52 -7.93 -0.51
CA SER A 220 -14.52 -7.31 -1.37
C SER A 220 -15.89 -7.95 -1.12
N PRO A 221 -17.00 -7.19 -1.15
CA PRO A 221 -18.35 -7.74 -1.07
C PRO A 221 -18.69 -8.66 -2.25
N ILE A 222 -17.91 -8.60 -3.34
CA ILE A 222 -18.03 -9.52 -4.46
C ILE A 222 -17.17 -10.77 -4.14
N PRO A 223 -17.79 -11.96 -4.00
CA PRO A 223 -17.05 -13.18 -3.78
C PRO A 223 -16.22 -13.53 -5.01
N CYS A 224 -14.93 -13.76 -4.81
CA CYS A 224 -14.03 -14.35 -5.80
C CYS A 224 -13.49 -15.66 -5.22
N ALA A 225 -13.33 -16.69 -6.05
CA ALA A 225 -12.77 -17.96 -5.61
C ALA A 225 -11.27 -17.85 -5.27
N ASP A 226 -10.58 -16.85 -5.84
CA ASP A 226 -9.17 -16.58 -5.61
C ASP A 226 -9.03 -15.39 -4.63
N GLU A 227 -8.50 -15.67 -3.44
CA GLU A 227 -8.29 -14.65 -2.42
C GLU A 227 -7.29 -13.56 -2.84
N GLN A 228 -6.28 -13.90 -3.65
CA GLN A 228 -5.29 -12.94 -4.10
C GLN A 228 -5.91 -11.96 -5.11
N GLU A 229 -6.75 -12.45 -6.02
CA GLU A 229 -7.53 -11.60 -6.91
C GLU A 229 -8.57 -10.77 -6.14
N GLN A 230 -9.21 -11.34 -5.11
CA GLN A 230 -10.11 -10.58 -4.25
C GLN A 230 -9.40 -9.40 -3.57
N ARG A 231 -8.21 -9.64 -2.99
CA ARG A 231 -7.38 -8.60 -2.36
C ARG A 231 -7.01 -7.50 -3.36
N LYS A 232 -6.57 -7.87 -4.57
CA LYS A 232 -6.26 -6.89 -5.64
C LYS A 232 -7.49 -6.06 -6.00
N MET A 233 -8.65 -6.70 -6.14
CA MET A 233 -9.90 -6.02 -6.44
C MET A 233 -10.28 -5.03 -5.33
N GLN A 234 -10.11 -5.41 -4.07
CA GLN A 234 -10.45 -4.55 -2.94
C GLN A 234 -9.51 -3.34 -2.85
N PHE A 235 -8.20 -3.51 -3.04
CA PHE A 235 -7.28 -2.37 -3.15
C PHE A 235 -7.64 -1.46 -4.33
N LYS A 236 -7.99 -2.04 -5.50
CA LYS A 236 -8.45 -1.26 -6.65
C LYS A 236 -9.71 -0.46 -6.32
N ASN A 237 -10.67 -1.05 -5.61
CA ASN A 237 -11.89 -0.38 -5.16
C ASN A 237 -11.59 0.78 -4.22
N ILE A 238 -10.73 0.58 -3.22
CA ILE A 238 -10.30 1.65 -2.31
C ILE A 238 -9.67 2.81 -3.08
N ILE A 239 -8.73 2.51 -3.98
CA ILE A 239 -8.01 3.56 -4.74
C ILE A 239 -8.93 4.27 -5.73
N LYS A 240 -9.90 3.56 -6.30
CA LYS A 240 -10.96 4.12 -7.14
C LYS A 240 -11.76 5.19 -6.38
N GLU A 241 -12.13 4.94 -5.11
CA GLU A 241 -12.78 5.95 -4.26
C GLU A 241 -11.90 7.20 -4.08
N LEU A 242 -10.62 7.00 -3.74
CA LEU A 242 -9.66 8.10 -3.55
C LEU A 242 -9.51 8.98 -4.80
N LEU A 243 -9.44 8.35 -5.98
CA LEU A 243 -9.36 9.05 -7.26
C LEU A 243 -10.66 9.79 -7.59
N ALA A 244 -11.81 9.20 -7.29
CA ALA A 244 -13.10 9.84 -7.54
C ALA A 244 -13.27 11.11 -6.69
N PHE A 245 -12.86 11.10 -5.42
CA PHE A 245 -12.78 12.30 -4.59
C PHE A 245 -11.94 13.40 -5.26
N ALA A 246 -10.71 13.07 -5.61
CA ALA A 246 -9.76 14.02 -6.17
C ALA A 246 -10.25 14.62 -7.51
N ASN A 247 -10.70 13.78 -8.44
CA ASN A 247 -11.16 14.23 -9.75
C ASN A 247 -12.41 15.12 -9.65
N SER A 248 -13.29 14.86 -8.68
CA SER A 248 -14.51 15.66 -8.44
C SER A 248 -14.22 17.03 -7.82
N GLY A 249 -12.96 17.31 -7.44
CA GLY A 249 -12.50 18.65 -7.06
C GLY A 249 -12.89 19.08 -5.65
N HIS A 250 -13.38 18.17 -4.82
CA HIS A 250 -13.67 18.42 -3.40
C HIS A 250 -12.77 17.59 -2.50
N GLN A 251 -12.65 18.01 -1.24
CA GLN A 251 -12.04 17.17 -0.22
C GLN A 251 -12.88 15.91 0.01
N GLY A 252 -12.24 14.84 0.49
CA GLY A 252 -12.90 13.56 0.76
C GLY A 252 -12.27 12.84 1.93
N THR A 253 -13.07 12.03 2.63
CA THR A 253 -12.63 11.15 3.71
C THR A 253 -13.10 9.73 3.40
N LEU A 254 -12.15 8.80 3.33
CA LEU A 254 -12.41 7.37 3.28
C LEU A 254 -12.07 6.74 4.64
N LEU A 255 -13.00 6.02 5.24
CA LEU A 255 -12.81 5.24 6.46
C LEU A 255 -12.76 3.75 6.14
N VAL A 256 -11.67 3.09 6.49
CA VAL A 256 -11.50 1.64 6.35
C VAL A 256 -11.52 0.98 7.73
N GLY A 257 -12.30 -0.09 7.89
CA GLY A 257 -12.64 -0.68 9.19
C GLY A 257 -13.97 -0.19 9.75
N VAL A 258 -14.84 0.36 8.88
CA VAL A 258 -16.18 0.85 9.20
C VAL A 258 -17.17 0.20 8.23
N THR A 259 -18.25 -0.38 8.76
CA THR A 259 -19.29 -1.02 7.94
C THR A 259 -20.12 0.03 7.19
N ASP A 260 -20.89 -0.40 6.19
CA ASP A 260 -21.80 0.48 5.44
C ASP A 260 -22.85 1.17 6.34
N ASN A 261 -23.13 0.62 7.53
CA ASN A 261 -24.02 1.22 8.52
C ASN A 261 -23.32 2.26 9.41
N GLY A 262 -22.01 2.44 9.27
CA GLY A 262 -21.19 3.33 10.10
C GLY A 262 -20.71 2.71 11.41
N ASP A 263 -20.82 1.40 11.59
CA ASP A 263 -20.31 0.69 12.77
C ASP A 263 -18.82 0.41 12.62
N VAL A 264 -18.04 0.59 13.70
CA VAL A 264 -16.61 0.26 13.72
C VAL A 264 -16.44 -1.26 13.81
N CYS A 265 -15.81 -1.87 12.81
CA CYS A 265 -15.52 -3.31 12.79
C CYS A 265 -14.02 -3.65 12.88
N GLY A 266 -13.16 -2.65 12.65
CA GLY A 266 -11.72 -2.81 12.76
C GLY A 266 -11.07 -3.57 11.58
N ILE A 267 -9.74 -3.48 11.50
CA ILE A 267 -8.88 -4.17 10.50
C ILE A 267 -7.65 -4.81 11.14
N GLU A 268 -7.56 -4.85 12.46
CA GLU A 268 -6.46 -5.44 13.22
C GLU A 268 -6.15 -6.89 12.82
N ASN A 269 -7.19 -7.68 12.52
CA ASN A 269 -7.06 -9.07 12.08
C ASN A 269 -6.58 -9.19 10.62
N GLU A 270 -6.82 -8.18 9.79
CA GLU A 270 -6.43 -8.21 8.38
C GLU A 270 -4.94 -7.97 8.18
N ILE A 271 -4.31 -7.21 9.08
CA ILE A 271 -2.87 -6.96 9.03
C ILE A 271 -2.10 -8.27 9.22
N THR A 272 -2.53 -9.10 10.17
CA THR A 272 -1.93 -10.40 10.45
C THR A 272 -2.33 -11.45 9.41
N GLU A 273 -3.58 -11.41 8.92
CA GLU A 273 -4.07 -12.24 7.78
C GLU A 273 -3.21 -11.99 6.53
N PHE A 274 -2.84 -10.73 6.27
CA PHE A 274 -2.00 -10.39 5.13
C PHE A 274 -0.58 -10.96 5.27
N HIS A 275 0.04 -10.81 6.46
CA HIS A 275 1.32 -11.44 6.76
C HIS A 275 1.61 -11.40 8.27
N PRO A 276 2.00 -12.51 8.93
CA PRO A 276 2.14 -12.58 10.38
C PRO A 276 3.24 -11.65 10.95
N ALA A 277 4.25 -11.31 10.14
CA ALA A 277 5.31 -10.36 10.52
C ALA A 277 5.04 -8.89 10.13
N PHE A 278 3.84 -8.57 9.63
CA PHE A 278 3.48 -7.19 9.31
C PHE A 278 3.14 -6.40 10.57
N THR A 279 3.66 -5.18 10.61
CA THR A 279 3.19 -4.12 11.51
C THR A 279 2.32 -3.16 10.69
N ILE A 280 1.59 -2.25 11.34
CA ILE A 280 0.84 -1.20 10.63
C ILE A 280 1.76 -0.43 9.67
N GLU A 281 2.98 -0.08 10.09
CA GLU A 281 3.89 0.71 9.25
C GLU A 281 4.29 -0.06 7.98
N LYS A 282 4.44 -1.38 8.07
CA LYS A 282 4.72 -2.24 6.90
C LYS A 282 3.50 -2.35 6.01
N PHE A 283 2.31 -2.50 6.59
CA PHE A 283 1.06 -2.55 5.85
C PHE A 283 0.79 -1.23 5.13
N GLU A 284 0.92 -0.10 5.81
CA GLU A 284 0.80 1.24 5.25
C GLU A 284 1.84 1.46 4.14
N SER A 285 3.10 1.09 4.36
CA SER A 285 4.13 1.17 3.31
C SER A 285 3.74 0.36 2.08
N MET A 286 3.18 -0.84 2.25
CA MET A 286 2.67 -1.64 1.15
C MET A 286 1.49 -0.94 0.46
N PHE A 287 0.49 -0.48 1.21
CA PHE A 287 -0.68 0.21 0.68
C PHE A 287 -0.29 1.47 -0.11
N ARG A 288 0.59 2.32 0.45
CA ARG A 288 1.14 3.50 -0.24
C ARG A 288 1.84 3.14 -1.55
N ASN A 289 2.56 2.01 -1.58
CA ASN A 289 3.18 1.54 -2.82
C ASN A 289 2.13 1.12 -3.86
N VAL A 290 1.04 0.46 -3.45
CA VAL A 290 -0.07 0.10 -4.34
C VAL A 290 -0.76 1.36 -4.88
N VAL A 291 -1.05 2.34 -4.02
CA VAL A 291 -1.59 3.65 -4.43
C VAL A 291 -0.68 4.28 -5.48
N LYS A 292 0.63 4.38 -5.22
CA LYS A 292 1.60 4.94 -6.18
C LYS A 292 1.60 4.21 -7.52
N GLN A 293 1.54 2.88 -7.51
CA GLN A 293 1.56 2.05 -8.73
C GLN A 293 0.31 2.24 -9.58
N LEU A 294 -0.85 2.36 -8.94
CA LEU A 294 -2.13 2.51 -9.62
C LEU A 294 -2.49 3.96 -9.94
N THR A 295 -1.72 4.93 -9.44
CA THR A 295 -1.95 6.36 -9.63
C THR A 295 -0.63 7.07 -10.02
N ASN A 296 -0.15 8.00 -9.21
CA ASN A 296 1.16 8.63 -9.34
C ASN A 296 1.69 9.08 -7.96
N THR A 297 2.94 9.57 -7.93
CA THR A 297 3.60 9.97 -6.68
C THR A 297 3.05 11.29 -6.12
N ALA A 298 2.66 12.23 -6.97
CA ALA A 298 2.13 13.52 -6.53
C ALA A 298 0.82 13.34 -5.76
N PHE A 299 -0.09 12.50 -6.27
CA PHE A 299 -1.32 12.17 -5.59
C PHE A 299 -1.08 11.44 -4.27
N LEU A 300 -0.22 10.41 -4.25
CA LEU A 300 0.15 9.73 -3.00
C LEU A 300 0.65 10.71 -1.93
N CYS A 301 1.52 11.66 -2.30
CA CYS A 301 2.07 12.64 -1.37
C CYS A 301 1.03 13.65 -0.85
N SER A 302 -0.10 13.79 -1.54
CA SER A 302 -1.20 14.67 -1.11
C SER A 302 -2.14 14.02 -0.09
N LEU A 303 -2.11 12.69 0.03
CA LEU A 303 -2.98 11.95 0.95
C LEU A 303 -2.47 12.04 2.39
N ASP A 304 -3.37 12.35 3.32
CA ASP A 304 -3.15 12.13 4.75
C ASP A 304 -3.75 10.78 5.14
N ILE A 305 -2.90 9.87 5.63
CA ILE A 305 -3.29 8.51 6.02
C ILE A 305 -3.01 8.38 7.51
N GLN A 306 -4.06 8.21 8.29
CA GLN A 306 -4.02 8.14 9.74
C GLN A 306 -4.59 6.81 10.21
N TRP A 307 -3.94 6.21 11.21
CA TRP A 307 -4.43 5.02 11.88
C TRP A 307 -5.01 5.42 13.23
N GLU A 308 -6.28 5.10 13.46
CA GLU A 308 -7.00 5.49 14.66
C GLU A 308 -7.39 4.24 15.46
N LYS A 309 -7.21 4.28 16.78
CA LYS A 309 -7.78 3.28 17.69
C LYS A 309 -9.06 3.81 18.28
N ILE A 310 -10.14 3.05 18.12
CA ILE A 310 -11.46 3.35 18.68
C ILE A 310 -11.88 2.13 19.45
N ASP A 311 -12.04 2.28 20.77
CA ASP A 311 -12.21 1.16 21.69
C ASP A 311 -11.11 0.10 21.47
N GLU A 312 -11.44 -1.12 21.07
CA GLU A 312 -10.47 -2.19 20.77
C GLU A 312 -10.13 -2.32 19.29
N HIS A 313 -10.79 -1.55 18.43
CA HIS A 313 -10.67 -1.65 16.98
C HIS A 313 -9.69 -0.65 16.41
N ILE A 314 -8.99 -1.06 15.36
CA ILE A 314 -8.10 -0.20 14.59
C ILE A 314 -8.78 0.11 13.27
N ILE A 315 -8.85 1.39 12.90
CA ILE A 315 -9.35 1.84 11.60
C ILE A 315 -8.28 2.66 10.86
N CYS A 316 -8.45 2.81 9.55
CA CYS A 316 -7.63 3.68 8.72
C CYS A 316 -8.49 4.81 8.15
N ARG A 317 -8.11 6.05 8.43
CA ARG A 317 -8.71 7.27 7.87
C ARG A 317 -7.78 7.80 6.78
N ILE A 318 -8.31 7.93 5.58
CA ILE A 318 -7.58 8.49 4.44
C ILE A 318 -8.29 9.77 4.01
N GLN A 319 -7.60 10.90 4.13
CA GLN A 319 -8.11 12.20 3.72
C GLN A 319 -7.52 12.58 2.36
N VAL A 320 -8.41 12.88 1.43
CA VAL A 320 -8.09 13.39 0.10
C VAL A 320 -8.31 14.90 0.12
N PRO A 321 -7.29 15.72 -0.17
CA PRO A 321 -7.47 17.16 -0.24
C PRO A 321 -8.27 17.55 -1.49
N ALA A 322 -8.74 18.79 -1.54
CA ALA A 322 -9.30 19.36 -2.78
C ALA A 322 -8.22 19.45 -3.86
N TRP A 323 -8.10 18.40 -4.66
CA TRP A 323 -7.00 18.19 -5.60
C TRP A 323 -6.99 19.25 -6.72
N GLN A 324 -5.87 19.96 -6.82
CA GLN A 324 -5.65 21.02 -7.82
C GLN A 324 -4.75 20.59 -8.99
N GLY A 325 -4.27 19.34 -8.98
CA GLY A 325 -3.43 18.84 -10.06
C GLY A 325 -4.25 18.37 -11.27
N ASP A 326 -3.53 17.76 -12.23
CA ASP A 326 -4.15 17.17 -13.41
C ASP A 326 -5.11 16.03 -13.07
N VAL A 327 -5.95 15.70 -14.05
CA VAL A 327 -6.85 14.56 -14.01
C VAL A 327 -6.07 13.27 -13.69
N LEU A 328 -6.57 12.52 -12.71
CA LEU A 328 -5.94 11.28 -12.26
C LEU A 328 -6.64 10.06 -12.85
N PHE A 329 -5.84 9.15 -13.41
CA PHE A 329 -6.32 7.88 -13.95
C PHE A 329 -5.91 6.72 -13.04
N LEU A 330 -6.82 5.78 -12.85
CA LEU A 330 -6.53 4.47 -12.27
C LEU A 330 -5.83 3.61 -13.32
N ASN A 331 -4.65 3.09 -12.96
CA ASN A 331 -3.80 2.30 -13.84
C ASN A 331 -3.50 2.98 -15.19
N GLY A 332 -3.50 4.31 -15.21
CA GLY A 332 -3.23 5.13 -16.41
C GLY A 332 -4.33 5.16 -17.47
N VAL A 333 -5.47 4.48 -17.27
CA VAL A 333 -6.49 4.33 -18.33
C VAL A 333 -7.92 4.58 -17.88
N GLU A 334 -8.27 4.35 -16.62
CA GLU A 334 -9.65 4.48 -16.15
C GLU A 334 -9.84 5.79 -15.37
N LEU A 335 -10.86 6.57 -15.74
CA LEU A 335 -11.19 7.83 -15.08
C LEU A 335 -12.47 7.67 -14.26
N TYR A 336 -12.40 8.06 -12.99
CA TYR A 336 -13.51 7.98 -12.05
C TYR A 336 -13.82 9.34 -11.45
N VAL A 337 -15.11 9.63 -11.30
CA VAL A 337 -15.66 10.83 -10.65
C VAL A 337 -16.75 10.41 -9.68
N ARG A 338 -17.14 11.30 -8.78
CA ARG A 338 -18.13 11.07 -7.74
C ARG A 338 -19.36 11.91 -7.96
N THR A 339 -20.53 11.36 -7.64
CA THR A 339 -21.81 12.06 -7.69
C THR A 339 -22.66 11.56 -6.53
N GLY A 340 -22.79 12.37 -5.48
CA GLY A 340 -23.28 11.87 -4.20
C GLY A 340 -22.37 10.75 -3.66
N ALA A 341 -22.96 9.78 -2.98
CA ALA A 341 -22.22 8.61 -2.45
C ALA A 341 -21.77 7.61 -3.54
N SER A 342 -21.97 7.89 -4.83
CA SER A 342 -21.67 6.95 -5.92
C SER A 342 -20.44 7.36 -6.73
N VAL A 343 -19.65 6.37 -7.12
CA VAL A 343 -18.54 6.52 -8.05
C VAL A 343 -18.94 6.08 -9.46
N HIS A 344 -18.67 6.93 -10.43
CA HIS A 344 -18.93 6.69 -11.84
C HIS A 344 -17.63 6.64 -12.63
N GLN A 345 -17.47 5.61 -13.46
CA GLN A 345 -16.41 5.57 -14.46
C GLN A 345 -16.85 6.39 -15.67
N LEU A 346 -16.08 7.41 -16.04
CA LEU A 346 -16.32 8.12 -17.29
C LEU A 346 -15.66 7.37 -18.46
N LYS A 347 -16.37 7.29 -19.58
CA LYS A 347 -15.92 6.63 -20.82
C LYS A 347 -16.36 7.46 -22.03
N GLY A 348 -15.72 7.23 -23.17
CA GLY A 348 -16.11 7.84 -24.44
C GLY A 348 -16.15 9.37 -24.36
N ASN A 349 -17.25 9.96 -24.82
CA ASN A 349 -17.41 11.41 -24.87
C ASN A 349 -17.41 12.06 -23.48
N ASP A 350 -18.03 11.43 -22.47
CA ASP A 350 -18.08 11.98 -21.11
C ASP A 350 -16.68 12.19 -20.52
N LEU A 351 -15.76 11.26 -20.80
CA LEU A 351 -14.36 11.36 -20.40
C LEU A 351 -13.67 12.54 -21.12
N ILE A 352 -13.89 12.68 -22.43
CA ILE A 352 -13.28 13.75 -23.24
C ILE A 352 -13.77 15.12 -22.77
N ASP A 353 -15.07 15.27 -22.57
CA ASP A 353 -15.69 16.53 -22.17
C ASP A 353 -15.29 16.91 -20.75
N PHE A 354 -15.21 15.94 -19.85
CA PHE A 354 -14.70 16.15 -18.49
C PHE A 354 -13.26 16.69 -18.50
N ILE A 355 -12.35 16.05 -19.25
CA ILE A 355 -10.95 16.49 -19.34
C ILE A 355 -10.84 17.92 -19.89
N ARG A 356 -11.61 18.25 -20.94
CA ARG A 356 -11.65 19.60 -21.52
C ARG A 356 -12.11 20.63 -20.50
N SER A 357 -13.19 20.33 -19.76
CA SER A 357 -13.72 21.25 -18.75
C SER A 357 -12.70 21.54 -17.64
N LYS A 358 -12.02 20.50 -17.14
CA LYS A 358 -10.97 20.63 -16.12
C LYS A 358 -9.80 21.48 -16.58
N GLN A 359 -9.32 21.29 -17.82
CA GLN A 359 -8.22 22.07 -18.38
C GLN A 359 -8.57 23.56 -18.52
N MET A 360 -9.80 23.89 -18.93
CA MET A 360 -10.25 25.29 -19.02
C MET A 360 -10.31 25.97 -17.65
N HIS A 361 -10.78 25.27 -16.61
CA HIS A 361 -10.82 25.81 -15.25
C HIS A 361 -9.42 26.06 -14.66
N ILE A 362 -8.46 25.16 -14.88
CA ILE A 362 -7.06 25.36 -14.43
C ILE A 362 -6.44 26.57 -15.14
N HIS A 363 -6.70 26.75 -16.43
CA HIS A 363 -6.16 27.89 -17.18
C HIS A 363 -6.74 29.23 -16.70
N ALA A 364 -8.05 29.27 -16.43
CA ALA A 364 -8.70 30.46 -15.89
C ALA A 364 -8.18 30.85 -14.49
N ALA A 365 -7.93 29.86 -13.62
CA ALA A 365 -7.39 30.10 -12.28
C ALA A 365 -5.94 30.60 -12.28
N ASN A 366 -5.14 30.26 -13.30
CA ASN A 366 -3.75 30.70 -13.42
C ASN A 366 -3.60 32.07 -14.11
N CYS A 367 -4.67 32.61 -14.70
CA CYS A 367 -4.67 33.92 -15.38
C CYS A 367 -5.31 35.04 -14.56
N ALA A 368 -5.91 34.70 -13.41
CA ALA A 368 -6.45 35.64 -12.42
C ALA A 368 -5.44 35.80 -11.27
#